data_AF-A0A4V7I964-F1
#
_entry.id   AF-A0A4V7I964-F1
#
_cell.length_a   1.000
_cell.length_b   1.000
_cell.length_c   1.000
_cell.angle_alpha   90.00
_cell.angle_beta   90.00
_cell.angle_gamma   90.00
#
_symmetry.space_group_name_H-M   'P 1'
#
loop_
_entity.id
_entity.type
_entity.pdbx_description
1 polymer ?
#
loop_
_entity_poly.entity_id
_entity_poly.type
_entity_poly.pdbx_seq_one_letter_code
_entity_poly.pdbx_strand_id
1 'polypeptide(L)'
;MHPCVRNTRSFTIKVFSVVLIFTGLYYFFGELISILFSDVGLSSYTKHTTIELLLPKDFVVNEKSGSLTPLFYTMQLAFQLQAWNFILGYIICVTYITGQKLRLLGVLFSLLFSIGSSIISASQGGHYSTFGYLQNLGFEVTFLIGNLAMVAIGFAIDNNHIKRFKYYSIIAGLIGLSCIISTVFITTAYTPWLERISIYSLMIWEISLGFAVLKAMESK
;
A
#
# COMPACT_ATOMS: atom_id res chain seq x y z
N MET A 1 0.10 -9.29 33.81
CA MET A 1 -0.95 -9.57 32.81
C MET A 1 -1.36 -11.03 32.95
N HIS A 2 -2.65 -11.36 33.02
CA HIS A 2 -3.10 -12.74 33.19
C HIS A 2 -2.60 -13.62 32.01
N PRO A 3 -2.14 -14.87 32.24
CA PRO A 3 -1.53 -15.71 31.20
C PRO A 3 -2.43 -15.92 29.97
N CYS A 4 -3.75 -16.05 30.17
CA CYS A 4 -4.72 -16.15 29.07
C CYS A 4 -4.68 -14.90 28.16
N VAL A 5 -4.68 -13.69 28.74
CA VAL A 5 -4.66 -12.43 27.99
C VAL A 5 -3.34 -12.26 27.22
N ARG A 6 -2.22 -12.71 27.80
CA ARG A 6 -0.91 -12.68 27.14
C ARG A 6 -0.89 -13.60 25.91
N ASN A 7 -1.43 -14.80 26.03
CA ASN A 7 -1.47 -15.77 24.94
C ASN A 7 -2.39 -15.31 23.81
N THR A 8 -3.58 -14.79 24.13
CA THR A 8 -4.50 -14.22 23.13
C THR A 8 -3.87 -13.06 22.38
N ARG A 9 -3.23 -12.11 23.09
CA ARG A 9 -2.54 -10.98 22.45
C ARG A 9 -1.43 -11.45 21.50
N SER A 10 -0.62 -12.42 21.93
CA SER A 10 0.44 -12.98 21.10
C SER A 10 -0.13 -13.65 19.84
N PHE A 11 -1.19 -14.45 19.99
CA PHE A 11 -1.87 -15.09 18.87
C PHE A 11 -2.42 -14.06 17.88
N THR A 12 -3.11 -13.01 18.35
CA THR A 12 -3.63 -11.93 17.50
C THR A 12 -2.52 -11.26 16.71
N ILE A 13 -1.40 -10.90 17.34
CA ILE A 13 -0.27 -10.25 16.63
C ILE A 13 0.29 -11.17 15.54
N LYS A 14 0.43 -12.48 15.81
CA LYS A 14 0.90 -13.44 14.80
C LYS A 14 -0.04 -13.53 13.61
N VAL A 15 -1.35 -13.68 13.86
CA VAL A 15 -2.36 -13.76 12.80
C VAL A 15 -2.31 -12.50 11.92
N PHE A 16 -2.31 -11.30 12.53
CA PHE A 16 -2.25 -10.06 11.75
C PHE A 16 -0.93 -9.86 11.01
N SER A 17 0.19 -10.34 11.55
CA SER A 17 1.47 -10.33 10.83
C SER A 17 1.41 -11.19 9.55
N VAL A 18 0.77 -12.36 9.62
CA VAL A 18 0.56 -13.23 8.46
C VAL A 18 -0.41 -12.60 7.46
N VAL A 19 -1.48 -11.96 7.93
CA VAL A 19 -2.44 -11.23 7.06
C VAL A 19 -1.73 -10.09 6.31
N LEU A 20 -0.85 -9.32 6.97
CA LEU A 20 -0.07 -8.28 6.31
C LEU A 20 0.81 -8.84 5.19
N ILE A 21 1.55 -9.93 5.48
CA ILE A 21 2.38 -10.60 4.47
C ILE A 21 1.53 -11.06 3.30
N PHE A 22 0.41 -11.73 3.57
CA PHE A 22 -0.49 -12.23 2.53
C PHE A 22 -1.05 -11.10 1.67
N THR A 23 -1.43 -9.97 2.26
CA THR A 23 -2.02 -8.84 1.53
C THR A 23 -1.02 -8.19 0.57
N GLY A 24 0.21 -7.96 1.03
CA GLY A 24 1.26 -7.44 0.15
C GLY A 24 1.60 -8.41 -0.98
N LEU A 25 1.66 -9.72 -0.70
CA LEU A 25 1.88 -10.74 -1.75
C LEU A 25 0.70 -10.80 -2.73
N TYR A 26 -0.53 -10.72 -2.22
CA TYR A 26 -1.74 -10.70 -3.04
C TYR A 26 -1.72 -9.54 -4.03
N TYR A 27 -1.28 -8.35 -3.61
CA TYR A 27 -1.14 -7.22 -4.52
C TYR A 27 -0.17 -7.55 -5.67
N PHE A 28 1.05 -8.04 -5.37
CA PHE A 28 2.05 -8.34 -6.39
C PHE A 28 1.63 -9.45 -7.35
N PHE A 29 1.22 -10.60 -6.82
CA PHE A 29 0.83 -11.74 -7.65
C PHE A 29 -0.49 -11.47 -8.35
N GLY A 30 -1.43 -10.82 -7.68
CA GLY A 30 -2.70 -10.42 -8.26
C GLY A 30 -2.49 -9.51 -9.46
N GLU A 31 -1.70 -8.44 -9.32
CA GLU A 31 -1.39 -7.51 -10.40
C GLU A 31 -0.68 -8.23 -11.57
N LEU A 32 0.38 -9.00 -11.26
CA LEU A 32 1.18 -9.72 -12.25
C LEU A 32 0.37 -10.75 -13.03
N ILE A 33 -0.36 -11.63 -12.34
CA ILE A 33 -1.20 -12.66 -12.96
C ILE A 33 -2.27 -11.98 -13.82
N SER A 34 -2.92 -10.96 -13.28
CA SER A 34 -4.00 -10.28 -14.00
C SER A 34 -3.52 -9.61 -15.28
N ILE A 35 -2.29 -9.09 -15.33
CA ILE A 35 -1.70 -8.54 -16.55
C ILE A 35 -1.22 -9.63 -17.50
N LEU A 36 -0.57 -10.69 -17.00
CA LEU A 36 -0.09 -11.80 -17.84
C LEU A 36 -1.22 -12.48 -18.62
N PHE A 37 -2.41 -12.57 -18.01
CA PHE A 37 -3.60 -13.17 -18.62
C PHE A 37 -4.55 -12.12 -19.21
N SER A 38 -4.09 -10.88 -19.39
CA SER A 38 -4.85 -9.83 -20.08
C SER A 38 -4.44 -9.67 -21.54
N ASP A 39 -5.36 -9.16 -22.36
CA ASP A 39 -5.14 -8.90 -23.78
C ASP A 39 -4.05 -7.85 -24.06
N VAL A 40 -3.69 -7.03 -23.06
CA VAL A 40 -2.74 -5.91 -23.18
C VAL A 40 -1.30 -6.34 -22.84
N GLY A 41 -1.17 -7.40 -22.05
CA GLY A 41 0.10 -8.00 -21.65
C GLY A 41 1.04 -7.07 -20.86
N LEU A 42 2.28 -7.54 -20.67
CA LEU A 42 3.31 -6.85 -19.87
C LEU A 42 3.70 -5.46 -20.41
N SER A 43 3.43 -5.18 -21.68
CA SER A 43 3.79 -3.88 -22.29
C SER A 43 3.01 -2.70 -21.69
N SER A 44 1.89 -2.96 -21.03
CA SER A 44 1.10 -1.95 -20.32
C SER A 44 1.80 -1.35 -19.13
N TYR A 45 2.71 -2.10 -18.49
CA TYR A 45 3.48 -1.60 -17.35
C TYR A 45 4.31 -0.37 -17.72
N THR A 46 4.78 -0.27 -18.94
CA THR A 46 5.63 0.85 -19.35
C THR A 46 4.84 2.06 -19.87
N LYS A 47 3.56 1.86 -20.18
CA LYS A 47 2.73 2.84 -20.92
C LYS A 47 1.57 3.41 -20.11
N HIS A 48 1.09 2.69 -19.10
CA HIS A 48 -0.12 3.05 -18.35
C HIS A 48 0.18 3.27 -16.87
N THR A 49 -0.39 4.32 -16.29
CA THR A 49 -0.35 4.58 -14.84
C THR A 49 -1.10 3.50 -14.06
N THR A 50 -0.84 3.41 -12.76
CA THR A 50 -1.54 2.45 -11.89
C THR A 50 -3.04 2.76 -11.89
N ILE A 51 -3.40 4.04 -11.90
CA ILE A 51 -4.79 4.50 -11.99
C ILE A 51 -5.44 4.13 -13.33
N GLU A 52 -4.72 4.25 -14.45
CA GLU A 52 -5.24 3.82 -15.76
C GLU A 52 -5.51 2.32 -15.81
N LEU A 53 -4.68 1.53 -15.12
CA LEU A 53 -4.87 0.09 -14.98
C LEU A 53 -6.06 -0.30 -14.07
N LEU A 54 -6.59 0.66 -13.30
CA LEU A 54 -7.76 0.55 -12.43
C LEU A 54 -9.08 0.95 -13.14
N LEU A 55 -9.08 1.14 -14.45
CA LEU A 55 -10.30 1.45 -15.20
C LEU A 55 -11.01 0.20 -15.72
N PRO A 56 -12.35 0.12 -15.65
CA PRO A 56 -13.11 -0.97 -16.28
C PRO A 56 -13.04 -0.91 -17.81
N LYS A 57 -13.31 -2.04 -18.46
CA LYS A 57 -13.41 -2.13 -19.93
C LYS A 57 -14.42 -1.12 -20.46
N ASP A 58 -14.13 -0.55 -21.63
CA ASP A 58 -14.99 0.36 -22.39
C ASP A 58 -15.13 1.76 -21.77
N PHE A 59 -14.34 2.09 -20.74
CA PHE A 59 -14.14 3.48 -20.31
C PHE A 59 -13.31 4.19 -21.38
N VAL A 60 -13.99 4.87 -22.30
CA VAL A 60 -13.33 5.70 -23.33
C VAL A 60 -12.87 6.98 -22.67
N VAL A 61 -11.57 7.14 -22.56
CA VAL A 61 -10.93 8.38 -22.10
C VAL A 61 -10.10 8.91 -23.26
N ASN A 62 -10.55 10.00 -23.88
CA ASN A 62 -9.90 10.63 -25.04
C ASN A 62 -9.54 9.63 -26.16
N GLU A 63 -10.54 8.93 -26.70
CA GLU A 63 -10.44 8.04 -27.89
C GLU A 63 -9.52 6.80 -27.76
N LYS A 64 -8.90 6.56 -26.60
CA LYS A 64 -8.23 5.29 -26.30
C LYS A 64 -9.20 4.35 -25.58
N SER A 65 -9.57 3.26 -26.24
CA SER A 65 -10.40 2.21 -25.66
C SER A 65 -9.64 1.48 -24.54
N GLY A 66 -10.17 1.54 -23.32
CA GLY A 66 -9.70 0.72 -22.20
C GLY A 66 -9.88 -0.75 -22.55
N SER A 67 -8.76 -1.47 -22.69
CA SER A 67 -8.78 -2.91 -22.95
C SER A 67 -9.02 -3.68 -21.66
N LEU A 68 -10.01 -4.55 -21.76
CA LEU A 68 -10.50 -5.47 -20.75
C LEU A 68 -9.35 -6.19 -20.05
N THR A 69 -9.22 -6.01 -18.74
CA THR A 69 -8.23 -6.77 -17.97
C THR A 69 -8.90 -7.29 -16.68
N PRO A 70 -8.75 -8.59 -16.33
CA PRO A 70 -9.05 -9.12 -15.00
C PRO A 70 -8.44 -8.29 -13.85
N LEU A 71 -7.46 -7.47 -14.20
CA LEU A 71 -6.72 -6.54 -13.36
C LEU A 71 -7.61 -5.54 -12.62
N PHE A 72 -8.68 -5.05 -13.24
CA PHE A 72 -9.59 -4.11 -12.57
C PHE A 72 -10.11 -4.67 -11.25
N TYR A 73 -10.72 -5.86 -11.29
CA TYR A 73 -11.29 -6.51 -10.11
C TYR A 73 -10.21 -6.89 -9.11
N THR A 74 -9.07 -7.36 -9.58
CA THR A 74 -7.95 -7.74 -8.73
C THR A 74 -7.39 -6.56 -7.97
N MET A 75 -7.19 -5.41 -8.64
CA MET A 75 -6.68 -4.19 -8.05
C MET A 75 -7.71 -3.53 -7.13
N GLN A 76 -8.98 -3.49 -7.52
CA GLN A 76 -10.06 -3.02 -6.67
C GLN A 76 -10.12 -3.80 -5.35
N LEU A 77 -10.07 -5.13 -5.43
CA LEU A 77 -10.04 -5.99 -4.25
C LEU A 77 -8.76 -5.80 -3.44
N ALA A 78 -7.62 -5.61 -4.09
CA ALA A 78 -6.36 -5.33 -3.41
C ALA A 78 -6.43 -4.02 -2.62
N PHE A 79 -6.90 -2.92 -3.21
CA PHE A 79 -7.08 -1.64 -2.51
C PHE A 79 -8.15 -1.72 -1.41
N GLN A 80 -9.19 -2.53 -1.59
CA GLN A 80 -10.16 -2.77 -0.54
C GLN A 80 -9.55 -3.52 0.65
N LEU A 81 -8.78 -4.59 0.39
CA LEU A 81 -8.06 -5.32 1.43
C LEU A 81 -7.05 -4.42 2.14
N GLN A 82 -6.37 -3.56 1.39
CA GLN A 82 -5.42 -2.59 1.93
C GLN A 82 -6.09 -1.58 2.86
N ALA A 83 -7.29 -1.09 2.52
CA ALA A 83 -8.03 -0.18 3.38
C ALA A 83 -8.32 -0.79 4.77
N TRP A 84 -8.64 -2.09 4.83
CA TRP A 84 -8.89 -2.76 6.11
C TRP A 84 -7.61 -3.15 6.83
N ASN A 85 -6.63 -3.69 6.10
CA ASN A 85 -5.44 -4.27 6.68
C ASN A 85 -4.43 -3.22 7.15
N PHE A 86 -4.35 -2.06 6.49
CA PHE A 86 -3.39 -1.03 6.88
C PHE A 86 -3.75 -0.43 8.25
N ILE A 87 -5.03 -0.15 8.52
CA ILE A 87 -5.48 0.35 9.84
C ILE A 87 -5.33 -0.71 10.94
N LEU A 88 -5.74 -1.94 10.69
CA LEU A 88 -5.64 -3.02 11.69
C LEU A 88 -4.19 -3.41 11.94
N GLY A 89 -3.39 -3.52 10.87
CA GLY A 89 -1.96 -3.76 10.91
C GLY A 89 -1.22 -2.66 11.66
N TYR A 90 -1.61 -1.40 11.47
CA TYR A 90 -1.07 -0.31 12.26
C TYR A 90 -1.39 -0.48 13.75
N ILE A 91 -2.68 -0.60 14.11
CA ILE A 91 -3.13 -0.65 15.51
C ILE A 91 -2.51 -1.84 16.25
N ILE A 92 -2.36 -3.00 15.60
CA ILE A 92 -1.93 -4.25 16.24
C ILE A 92 -0.42 -4.44 16.14
N CYS A 93 0.13 -4.36 14.93
CA CYS A 93 1.52 -4.74 14.65
C CYS A 93 2.48 -3.56 14.83
N VAL A 94 2.15 -2.38 14.31
CA VAL A 94 3.05 -1.21 14.39
C VAL A 94 3.14 -0.69 15.83
N THR A 95 2.02 -0.60 16.55
CA THR A 95 2.06 -0.19 17.97
C THR A 95 2.86 -1.15 18.85
N TYR A 96 2.90 -2.45 18.48
CA TYR A 96 3.67 -3.46 19.20
C TYR A 96 5.19 -3.22 19.10
N ILE A 97 5.69 -2.83 17.92
CA ILE A 97 7.12 -2.59 17.69
C ILE A 97 7.59 -1.18 18.05
N THR A 98 6.71 -0.18 18.05
CA THR A 98 7.04 1.25 18.31
C THR A 98 6.76 1.73 19.74
N GLY A 99 6.16 0.91 20.61
CA GLY A 99 6.01 1.24 22.02
C GLY A 99 5.17 2.50 22.32
N GLN A 100 4.25 2.86 21.43
CA GLN A 100 3.34 4.02 21.48
C GLN A 100 3.88 5.40 21.10
N LYS A 101 5.18 5.56 20.77
CA LYS A 101 5.79 6.87 20.47
C LYS A 101 5.10 7.69 19.37
N LEU A 102 4.41 7.03 18.43
CA LEU A 102 3.67 7.68 17.35
C LEU A 102 2.21 7.24 17.26
N ARG A 103 1.61 6.79 18.35
CA ARG A 103 0.28 6.16 18.32
C ARG A 103 -0.78 7.05 17.67
N LEU A 104 -0.83 8.34 18.03
CA LEU A 104 -1.82 9.26 17.47
C LEU A 104 -1.55 9.54 15.98
N LEU A 105 -0.31 9.93 15.66
CA LEU A 105 0.09 10.28 14.30
C LEU A 105 -0.10 9.11 13.34
N GLY A 106 0.29 7.91 13.73
CA GLY A 106 0.16 6.77 12.85
C GLY A 106 -1.26 6.19 12.82
N VAL A 107 -2.09 6.36 13.86
CA VAL A 107 -3.54 6.12 13.72
C VAL A 107 -4.12 7.06 12.66
N LEU A 108 -3.79 8.36 12.73
CA LEU A 108 -4.22 9.33 11.73
C LEU A 108 -3.75 8.96 10.33
N PHE A 109 -2.47 8.63 10.14
CA PHE A 109 -1.96 8.19 8.85
C PHE A 109 -2.63 6.91 8.37
N SER A 110 -2.85 5.94 9.25
CA SER A 110 -3.51 4.69 8.87
C SER A 110 -4.96 4.91 8.46
N LEU A 111 -5.68 5.84 9.12
CA LEU A 111 -7.04 6.24 8.75
C LEU A 111 -7.06 6.92 7.39
N LEU A 112 -6.21 7.92 7.18
CA LEU A 112 -6.13 8.64 5.91
C LEU A 112 -5.75 7.72 4.75
N PHE A 113 -4.78 6.82 4.95
CA PHE A 113 -4.43 5.78 3.98
C PHE A 113 -5.64 4.90 3.64
N SER A 114 -6.35 4.44 4.67
CA SER A 114 -7.51 3.55 4.51
C SER A 114 -8.66 4.23 3.79
N ILE A 115 -8.89 5.53 4.08
CA ILE A 115 -9.87 6.36 3.37
C ILE A 115 -9.46 6.49 1.90
N GLY A 116 -8.20 6.87 1.61
CA GLY A 116 -7.71 6.96 0.24
C GLY A 116 -7.87 5.65 -0.52
N SER A 117 -7.52 4.53 0.12
CA SER A 117 -7.56 3.19 -0.49
C SER A 117 -9.00 2.75 -0.76
N SER A 118 -9.93 3.10 0.15
CA SER A 118 -11.36 2.88 -0.05
C SER A 118 -11.91 3.73 -1.19
N ILE A 119 -11.45 4.98 -1.32
CA ILE A 119 -11.83 5.85 -2.43
C ILE A 119 -11.35 5.25 -3.76
N ILE A 120 -10.10 4.79 -3.85
CA ILE A 120 -9.58 4.13 -5.06
C ILE A 120 -10.43 2.90 -5.43
N SER A 121 -10.78 2.08 -4.44
CA SER A 121 -11.63 0.90 -4.64
C SER A 121 -13.06 1.27 -5.09
N ALA A 122 -13.65 2.32 -4.52
CA ALA A 122 -15.04 2.69 -4.78
C ALA A 122 -15.24 3.57 -6.02
N SER A 123 -14.21 4.30 -6.47
CA SER A 123 -14.29 5.26 -7.57
C SER A 123 -13.91 4.64 -8.92
N GLN A 124 -14.54 5.13 -9.99
CA GLN A 124 -14.41 4.60 -11.35
C GLN A 124 -14.15 5.74 -12.35
N GLY A 125 -13.03 6.43 -12.18
CA GLY A 125 -12.68 7.55 -13.05
C GLY A 125 -11.17 7.69 -13.10
N GLY A 126 -10.55 7.20 -14.16
CA GLY A 126 -9.10 7.34 -14.32
C GLY A 126 -8.68 8.79 -14.51
N HIS A 127 -7.37 8.98 -14.65
CA HIS A 127 -6.69 10.28 -14.52
C HIS A 127 -7.27 11.41 -15.41
N TYR A 128 -7.93 11.09 -16.52
CA TYR A 128 -8.45 12.07 -17.49
C TYR A 128 -9.98 12.05 -17.69
N SER A 129 -10.73 11.42 -16.78
CA SER A 129 -12.20 11.50 -16.81
C SER A 129 -12.72 12.65 -15.96
N THR A 130 -13.81 13.29 -16.36
CA THR A 130 -14.49 14.38 -15.60
C THR A 130 -14.94 13.93 -14.20
N PHE A 131 -15.03 12.61 -13.98
CA PHE A 131 -15.37 11.96 -12.70
C PHE A 131 -14.15 11.40 -11.96
N GLY A 132 -12.94 11.52 -12.52
CA GLY A 132 -11.72 10.88 -12.00
C GLY A 132 -10.97 11.65 -10.93
N TYR A 133 -11.37 12.88 -10.64
CA TYR A 133 -10.78 13.71 -9.58
C TYR A 133 -10.83 13.02 -8.21
N LEU A 134 -11.89 12.28 -7.92
CA LEU A 134 -12.04 11.57 -6.65
C LEU A 134 -11.07 10.37 -6.57
N GLN A 135 -10.88 9.63 -7.67
CA GLN A 135 -9.93 8.51 -7.73
C GLN A 135 -8.49 9.00 -7.61
N ASN A 136 -8.16 10.10 -8.29
CA ASN A 136 -6.84 10.73 -8.20
C ASN A 136 -6.55 11.23 -6.77
N LEU A 137 -7.54 11.86 -6.12
CA LEU A 137 -7.41 12.24 -4.71
C LEU A 137 -7.15 11.02 -3.82
N GLY A 138 -7.91 9.94 -4.01
CA GLY A 138 -7.71 8.69 -3.28
C GLY A 138 -6.29 8.14 -3.47
N PHE A 139 -5.82 8.14 -4.72
CA PHE A 139 -4.48 7.72 -5.10
C PHE A 139 -3.38 8.55 -4.42
N GLU A 140 -3.44 9.87 -4.56
CA GLU A 140 -2.47 10.78 -3.95
C GLU A 140 -2.44 10.62 -2.42
N VAL A 141 -3.61 10.56 -1.78
CA VAL A 141 -3.72 10.36 -0.33
C VAL A 141 -3.12 9.02 0.09
N THR A 142 -3.47 7.92 -0.56
CA THR A 142 -2.95 6.60 -0.22
C THR A 142 -1.43 6.53 -0.36
N PHE A 143 -0.89 7.02 -1.47
CA PHE A 143 0.52 6.87 -1.78
C PHE A 143 1.37 7.83 -0.94
N LEU A 144 0.96 9.08 -0.81
CA LEU A 144 1.67 10.08 0.00
C LEU A 144 1.61 9.72 1.49
N ILE A 145 0.42 9.46 2.03
CA ILE A 145 0.27 9.15 3.45
C ILE A 145 0.87 7.80 3.80
N GLY A 146 0.74 6.79 2.93
CA GLY A 146 1.36 5.49 3.14
C GLY A 146 2.88 5.60 3.29
N ASN A 147 3.53 6.33 2.38
CA ASN A 147 4.98 6.48 2.43
C ASN A 147 5.43 7.36 3.61
N LEU A 148 4.67 8.42 3.96
CA LEU A 148 4.89 9.18 5.19
C LEU A 148 4.77 8.31 6.45
N ALA A 149 3.78 7.43 6.50
CA ALA A 149 3.58 6.50 7.61
C ALA A 149 4.79 5.57 7.76
N MET A 150 5.26 5.00 6.65
CA MET A 150 6.45 4.15 6.62
C MET A 150 7.69 4.89 7.17
N VAL A 151 7.95 6.14 6.74
CA VAL A 151 9.06 6.96 7.29
C VAL A 151 8.89 7.20 8.79
N ALA A 152 7.70 7.64 9.21
CA ALA A 152 7.40 7.95 10.60
C ALA A 152 7.60 6.72 11.51
N ILE A 153 7.09 5.56 11.09
CA ILE A 153 7.26 4.29 11.80
C ILE A 153 8.74 3.92 11.91
N GLY A 154 9.52 4.09 10.85
CA GLY A 154 10.96 3.90 10.87
C GLY A 154 11.65 4.68 11.99
N PHE A 155 11.31 5.96 12.14
CA PHE A 155 11.85 6.79 13.23
C PHE A 155 11.40 6.34 14.63
N ALA A 156 10.18 5.83 14.77
CA ALA A 156 9.62 5.37 16.04
C ALA A 156 10.09 3.99 16.50
N ILE A 157 10.74 3.21 15.63
CA ILE A 157 11.31 1.92 16.04
C ILE A 157 12.57 2.15 16.87
N ASP A 158 12.54 1.70 18.12
CA ASP A 158 13.70 1.66 19.02
C ASP A 158 14.28 0.26 19.23
N ASN A 159 13.61 -0.77 18.72
CA ASN A 159 14.00 -2.15 18.97
C ASN A 159 15.27 -2.53 18.17
N ASN A 160 16.35 -2.81 18.90
CA ASN A 160 17.65 -3.18 18.33
C ASN A 160 17.61 -4.46 17.46
N HIS A 161 16.68 -5.39 17.70
CA HIS A 161 16.57 -6.65 16.94
C HIS A 161 16.03 -6.46 15.52
N ILE A 162 15.38 -5.32 15.25
CA ILE A 162 14.76 -4.97 13.96
C ILE A 162 15.34 -3.68 13.35
N LYS A 163 16.59 -3.30 13.71
CA LYS A 163 17.28 -2.12 13.14
C LYS A 163 17.28 -2.09 11.61
N ARG A 164 17.47 -3.23 10.95
CA ARG A 164 17.44 -3.32 9.48
C ARG A 164 16.08 -2.87 8.92
N PHE A 165 14.99 -3.30 9.54
CA PHE A 165 13.63 -2.90 9.14
C PHE A 165 13.39 -1.41 9.38
N LYS A 166 13.93 -0.84 10.46
CA LYS A 166 13.92 0.62 10.69
C LYS A 166 14.54 1.40 9.53
N TYR A 167 15.79 1.07 9.15
CA TYR A 167 16.46 1.79 8.07
C TYR A 167 15.77 1.57 6.73
N TYR A 168 15.33 0.34 6.47
CA TYR A 168 14.54 0.03 5.28
C TYR A 168 13.27 0.88 5.20
N SER A 169 12.50 1.00 6.30
CA SER A 169 11.28 1.82 6.35
C SER A 169 11.58 3.29 6.01
N ILE A 170 12.64 3.87 6.59
CA ILE A 170 13.00 5.26 6.30
C ILE A 170 13.39 5.44 4.82
N ILE A 171 14.29 4.59 4.32
CA ILE A 171 14.83 4.72 2.96
C ILE A 171 13.73 4.46 1.91
N ALA A 172 13.00 3.36 2.04
CA ALA A 172 11.93 3.02 1.10
C ALA A 172 10.81 4.08 1.12
N GLY A 173 10.45 4.59 2.30
CA GLY A 173 9.47 5.65 2.42
C GLY A 173 9.90 6.96 1.78
N LEU A 174 11.17 7.35 1.92
CA LEU A 174 11.71 8.52 1.24
C LEU A 174 11.72 8.35 -0.28
N ILE A 175 12.12 7.18 -0.79
CA ILE A 175 12.09 6.88 -2.22
C ILE A 175 10.65 6.97 -2.76
N GLY A 176 9.69 6.34 -2.08
CA GLY A 176 8.29 6.36 -2.49
C GLY A 176 7.66 7.75 -2.41
N LEU A 177 8.05 8.57 -1.43
CA LEU A 177 7.65 9.98 -1.34
C LEU A 177 8.20 10.81 -2.48
N SER A 178 9.49 10.68 -2.78
CA SER A 178 10.10 11.41 -3.90
C SER A 178 9.43 11.07 -5.23
N CYS A 179 9.06 9.80 -5.43
CA CYS A 179 8.34 9.36 -6.62
C CYS A 179 6.95 9.99 -6.72
N ILE A 180 6.11 9.87 -5.69
CA ILE A 180 4.73 10.40 -5.74
C ILE A 180 4.69 11.94 -5.78
N ILE A 181 5.62 12.61 -5.09
CA ILE A 181 5.73 14.08 -5.16
C ILE A 181 6.09 14.51 -6.58
N SER A 182 7.00 13.78 -7.22
CA SER A 182 7.40 14.07 -8.60
C SER A 182 6.23 13.91 -9.59
N THR A 183 5.35 12.92 -9.38
CA THR A 183 4.18 12.73 -10.25
C THR A 183 3.11 13.81 -10.07
N VAL A 184 3.00 14.44 -8.89
CA VAL A 184 2.08 15.56 -8.64
C VAL A 184 2.52 16.83 -9.40
N PHE A 185 3.82 17.09 -9.47
CA PHE A 185 4.34 18.31 -10.09
C PHE A 185 4.69 18.16 -11.58
N ILE A 186 5.05 16.95 -12.02
CA ILE A 186 5.57 16.72 -13.38
C ILE A 186 4.99 15.43 -13.96
N THR A 187 4.11 15.57 -14.95
CA THR A 187 3.67 14.44 -15.77
C THR A 187 4.72 14.17 -16.86
N THR A 188 5.39 13.02 -16.80
CA THR A 188 6.40 12.61 -17.78
C THR A 188 6.08 11.22 -18.33
N ALA A 189 6.81 10.78 -19.36
CA ALA A 189 6.76 9.40 -19.83
C ALA A 189 7.12 8.37 -18.73
N TYR A 190 7.75 8.81 -17.63
CA TYR A 190 8.14 7.96 -16.50
C TYR A 190 7.12 7.94 -15.36
N THR A 191 6.02 8.71 -15.42
CA THR A 191 4.97 8.73 -14.40
C THR A 191 4.48 7.32 -14.04
N PRO A 192 4.19 6.41 -15.00
CA PRO A 192 3.84 5.02 -14.69
C PRO A 192 4.86 4.28 -13.81
N TRP A 193 6.15 4.53 -14.00
CA TRP A 193 7.21 3.88 -13.23
C TRP A 193 7.31 4.45 -11.83
N LEU A 194 7.22 5.78 -11.70
CA LEU A 194 7.30 6.47 -10.41
C LEU A 194 6.15 6.05 -9.49
N GLU A 195 4.93 5.98 -10.01
CA GLU A 195 3.78 5.48 -9.26
C GLU A 195 4.00 4.06 -8.74
N ARG A 196 4.48 3.15 -9.60
CA ARG A 196 4.75 1.76 -9.23
C ARG A 196 5.84 1.63 -8.20
N ILE A 197 6.94 2.38 -8.34
CA ILE A 197 8.00 2.40 -7.33
C ILE A 197 7.42 2.82 -5.97
N SER A 198 6.52 3.81 -5.96
CA SER A 198 5.87 4.29 -4.73
C SER A 198 4.99 3.21 -4.07
N ILE A 199 4.09 2.54 -4.81
CA ILE A 199 3.25 1.48 -4.23
C ILE A 199 4.01 0.19 -3.95
N TYR A 200 4.94 -0.22 -4.80
CA TYR A 200 5.74 -1.42 -4.56
C TYR A 200 6.61 -1.26 -3.32
N SER A 201 7.12 -0.05 -3.06
CA SER A 201 7.81 0.24 -1.80
C SER A 201 6.90 0.01 -0.59
N LEU A 202 5.62 0.41 -0.67
CA LEU A 202 4.64 0.15 0.40
C LEU A 202 4.31 -1.33 0.57
N MET A 203 4.07 -2.05 -0.53
CA MET A 203 3.70 -3.47 -0.48
C MET A 203 4.86 -4.33 0.06
N ILE A 204 6.09 -4.06 -0.38
CA ILE A 204 7.28 -4.76 0.16
C ILE A 204 7.48 -4.38 1.63
N TRP A 205 7.18 -3.13 2.00
CA TRP A 205 7.24 -2.70 3.39
C TRP A 205 6.23 -3.40 4.28
N GLU A 206 5.00 -3.63 3.85
CA GLU A 206 4.02 -4.39 4.64
C GLU A 206 4.43 -5.85 4.84
N ILE A 207 4.95 -6.49 3.79
CA ILE A 207 5.51 -7.84 3.89
C ILE A 207 6.65 -7.85 4.92
N SER A 208 7.57 -6.87 4.81
CA SER A 208 8.71 -6.72 5.71
C SER A 208 8.28 -6.42 7.15
N LEU A 209 7.21 -5.65 7.33
CA LEU A 209 6.61 -5.33 8.63
C LEU A 209 6.10 -6.59 9.30
N GLY A 210 5.36 -7.44 8.60
CA GLY A 210 4.87 -8.71 9.13
C GLY A 210 6.01 -9.60 9.62
N PHE A 211 7.08 -9.75 8.83
CA PHE A 211 8.27 -10.50 9.27
C PHE A 211 9.01 -9.83 10.43
N ALA A 212 9.15 -8.51 10.43
CA ALA A 212 9.80 -7.77 11.51
C ALA A 212 9.06 -7.92 12.84
N VAL A 213 7.72 -7.94 12.80
CA VAL A 213 6.88 -8.15 13.98
C VAL A 213 7.05 -9.55 14.52
N LEU A 214 6.99 -10.58 13.66
CA LEU A 214 7.24 -11.98 14.06
C LEU A 214 8.62 -12.14 14.72
N LYS A 215 9.66 -11.56 14.10
CA LYS A 215 11.02 -11.58 14.65
C LYS A 215 11.10 -10.84 16.00
N ALA A 216 10.41 -9.72 16.16
CA ALA A 216 10.37 -8.98 17.42
C ALA A 216 9.62 -9.74 18.54
N MET A 217 8.73 -10.67 18.18
CA MET A 217 8.07 -11.56 19.14
C MET A 217 8.97 -12.69 19.62
N GLU A 218 9.86 -13.20 18.78
CA GLU A 218 10.83 -14.24 19.19
C GLU A 218 11.89 -13.70 20.17
N SER A 219 12.14 -12.38 20.12
CA SER A 219 13.11 -11.72 21.01
C SER A 219 12.58 -11.33 22.40
N LYS A 220 11.27 -11.51 22.68
CA LYS A 220 10.62 -11.10 23.94
C LYS A 220 10.00 -12.28 24.68
#